data_AF-A0A9P9DKB2-F1
#
_entry.id   AF-A0A9P9DKB2-F1
#
_cell.length_a   1.000
_cell.length_b   1.000
_cell.length_c   1.000
_cell.angle_alpha   90.00
_cell.angle_beta   90.00
_cell.angle_gamma   90.00
#
_symmetry.space_group_name_H-M   'P 1'
#
loop_
_entity.id
_entity.type
_entity.pdbx_description
1 polymer ?
#
loop_
_entity_poly.entity_id
_entity_poly.type
_entity_poly.pdbx_seq_one_letter_code
_entity_poly.pdbx_strand_id
1 'polypeptide(L)'
;MAGLARTQRANTFKGKPFVKGFSTMLVPTRQSGDWLLWQLLYNKNGSCISYLNNTLPHAENVSISNLENARHVVGWCSEARNSAGASGTKYTIARSRLAQCHAGCALEEARNISGERRNV
;
A
#
# COMPACT_ATOMS: atom_id res chain seq x y z
N MET A 1 -0.32 -9.54 1.76
CA MET A 1 -0.49 -8.29 2.53
C MET A 1 0.47 -8.19 3.72
N ALA A 2 0.58 -9.20 4.60
CA ALA A 2 1.39 -9.12 5.82
C ALA A 2 2.88 -8.75 5.65
N GLY A 3 3.49 -9.12 4.52
CA GLY A 3 4.86 -8.73 4.18
C GLY A 3 5.11 -7.21 4.15
N LEU A 4 4.09 -6.39 3.88
CA LEU A 4 4.19 -4.92 3.92
C LEU A 4 4.53 -4.42 5.33
N ALA A 5 4.06 -5.12 6.36
CA ALA A 5 4.40 -4.86 7.76
C ALA A 5 5.61 -5.69 8.25
N ARG A 6 6.35 -6.34 7.34
CA ARG A 6 7.48 -7.24 7.65
C ARG A 6 7.11 -8.33 8.66
N THR A 7 5.92 -8.90 8.51
CA THR A 7 5.42 -10.01 9.33
C THR A 7 4.73 -11.06 8.46
N GLN A 8 4.55 -12.24 9.01
CA GLN A 8 3.79 -13.33 8.38
C GLN A 8 2.50 -13.64 9.13
N ARG A 9 2.22 -12.94 10.24
CA ARG A 9 1.13 -13.27 11.16
C ARG A 9 0.12 -12.14 11.27
N ALA A 10 -1.15 -12.52 11.23
CA ALA A 10 -2.24 -11.72 11.77
C ALA A 10 -2.44 -12.12 13.24
N ASN A 11 -2.72 -11.15 14.10
CA ASN A 11 -2.94 -11.35 15.53
C ASN A 11 -4.28 -10.75 15.92
N THR A 12 -4.92 -11.31 16.94
CA THR A 12 -6.12 -10.74 17.54
C THR A 12 -5.74 -9.99 18.82
N PHE A 13 -6.20 -8.75 18.95
CA PHE A 13 -6.08 -7.97 20.19
C PHE A 13 -7.45 -7.39 20.55
N LYS A 14 -7.94 -7.64 21.77
CA LYS A 14 -9.30 -7.28 22.21
C LYS A 14 -10.39 -7.71 21.21
N GLY A 15 -10.30 -8.95 20.71
CA GLY A 15 -11.24 -9.52 19.75
C GLY A 15 -11.16 -8.96 18.33
N LYS A 16 -10.19 -8.07 18.04
CA LYS A 16 -10.05 -7.39 16.76
C LYS A 16 -8.78 -7.86 16.02
N PRO A 17 -8.85 -8.21 14.72
CA PRO A 17 -7.70 -8.63 13.94
C PRO A 17 -6.78 -7.47 13.55
N PHE A 18 -5.47 -7.68 13.67
CA PHE A 18 -4.42 -6.77 13.26
C PHE A 18 -3.35 -7.53 12.49
N VAL A 19 -2.65 -6.84 11.59
CA VAL A 19 -1.34 -7.30 11.11
C VAL A 19 -0.30 -6.34 11.65
N LYS A 20 0.51 -6.81 12.59
CA LYS A 20 1.46 -5.98 13.32
C LYS A 20 2.90 -6.44 13.09
N GLY A 21 3.73 -5.52 12.65
CA GLY A 21 5.18 -5.64 12.61
C GLY A 21 5.83 -5.03 13.86
N PHE A 22 7.11 -4.69 13.74
CA PHE A 22 7.82 -4.01 14.83
C PHE A 22 7.29 -2.59 15.02
N SER A 23 7.50 -1.71 14.05
CA SER A 23 7.10 -0.29 14.07
C SER A 23 5.89 0.03 13.19
N THR A 24 5.26 -0.98 12.59
CA THR A 24 4.12 -0.86 11.68
C THR A 24 2.94 -1.69 12.17
N MET A 25 1.73 -1.20 11.93
CA MET A 25 0.49 -1.91 12.25
C MET A 25 -0.56 -1.60 11.17
N LEU A 26 -1.09 -2.64 10.54
CA LEU A 26 -2.19 -2.55 9.59
C LEU A 26 -3.49 -2.85 10.34
N VAL A 27 -4.43 -1.90 10.24
CA VAL A 27 -5.73 -1.95 10.89
C VAL A 27 -6.81 -2.09 9.81
N PRO A 28 -7.68 -3.10 9.87
CA PRO A 28 -8.78 -3.21 8.93
C PRO A 28 -9.86 -2.21 9.33
N THR A 29 -10.11 -1.23 8.46
CA THR A 29 -10.96 -0.07 8.75
C THR A 29 -12.33 -0.17 8.09
N ARG A 30 -12.46 -0.96 7.02
CA ARG A 30 -13.72 -1.16 6.32
C ARG A 30 -13.77 -2.53 5.66
N GLN A 31 -14.90 -3.21 5.74
CA GLN A 31 -15.22 -4.38 4.93
C GLN A 31 -16.40 -4.05 4.03
N SER A 32 -16.38 -4.49 2.77
CA SER A 32 -17.53 -4.40 1.88
C SER A 32 -17.48 -5.57 0.89
N GLY A 33 -18.49 -6.42 0.91
CA GLY A 33 -18.48 -7.66 0.12
C GLY A 33 -17.25 -8.52 0.44
N ASP A 34 -16.49 -8.86 -0.60
CA ASP A 34 -15.30 -9.68 -0.52
C ASP A 34 -14.00 -8.88 -0.32
N TRP A 35 -14.04 -7.55 -0.16
CA TRP A 35 -12.83 -6.76 0.04
C TRP A 35 -12.73 -6.12 1.42
N LEU A 36 -11.49 -6.00 1.89
CA LEU A 36 -11.14 -5.49 3.21
C LEU A 36 -10.10 -4.38 3.07
N LEU A 37 -10.45 -3.19 3.55
CA LEU A 37 -9.60 -2.01 3.55
C LEU A 37 -8.71 -1.96 4.78
N TRP A 38 -7.42 -1.80 4.56
CA TRP A 38 -6.41 -1.66 5.58
C TRP A 38 -5.80 -0.27 5.55
N GLN A 39 -5.65 0.32 6.73
CA GLN A 39 -4.88 1.54 6.92
C GLN A 39 -3.60 1.21 7.68
N LEU A 40 -2.49 1.78 7.23
CA LEU A 40 -1.17 1.59 7.82
C LEU A 40 -0.91 2.66 8.87
N LEU A 41 -0.67 2.22 10.09
CA LEU A 41 -0.06 3.01 11.14
C LEU A 41 1.43 2.69 11.20
N TYR A 42 2.25 3.73 11.26
CA TYR A 42 3.70 3.62 11.35
C TYR A 42 4.24 4.58 12.40
N ASN A 43 5.07 4.07 13.29
CA ASN A 43 5.77 4.89 14.25
C ASN A 43 7.03 5.48 13.62
N LYS A 44 7.02 6.80 13.37
CA LYS A 44 8.07 7.50 12.60
C LYS A 44 9.45 7.45 13.25
N ASN A 45 9.51 7.32 14.57
CA ASN A 45 10.77 7.18 15.31
C ASN A 45 11.37 5.77 15.20
N GLY A 46 10.70 4.85 14.50
CA GLY A 46 11.13 3.47 14.33
C GLY A 46 10.95 2.57 15.54
N SER A 47 10.42 3.07 16.66
CA SER A 47 10.21 2.25 17.87
C SER A 47 9.03 1.30 17.70
N CYS A 48 8.95 0.30 18.58
CA CYS A 48 7.87 -0.67 18.56
C CYS A 48 6.52 0.04 18.72
N ILE A 49 5.59 -0.20 17.79
CA ILE A 49 4.23 0.35 17.87
C ILE A 49 3.41 -0.49 18.85
N SER A 50 2.61 0.10 19.75
CA SER A 50 1.68 -0.66 20.60
C SER A 50 0.32 -0.81 19.91
N TYR A 51 -0.40 -1.89 20.20
CA TYR A 51 -1.80 -2.03 19.79
C TYR A 51 -2.67 -0.89 20.32
N LEU A 52 -2.30 -0.29 21.45
CA LEU A 52 -2.98 0.85 22.05
C LEU A 52 -2.80 2.16 21.27
N ASN A 53 -1.82 2.23 20.36
CA ASN A 53 -1.65 3.38 19.47
C ASN A 53 -2.64 3.40 18.29
N ASN A 54 -3.56 2.43 18.21
CA ASN A 54 -4.59 2.45 17.18
C ASN A 54 -5.62 3.57 17.44
N THR A 55 -5.59 4.61 16.61
CA THR A 55 -6.58 5.69 16.60
C THR A 55 -7.66 5.49 15.53
N LEU A 56 -7.54 4.45 14.71
CA LEU A 56 -8.43 4.21 13.59
C LEU A 56 -9.63 3.36 13.99
N PRO A 57 -10.81 3.62 13.38
CA PRO A 57 -11.95 2.74 13.54
C PRO A 57 -11.61 1.36 12.99
N HIS A 58 -12.12 0.33 13.66
CA HIS A 58 -11.96 -1.03 13.23
C HIS A 58 -13.23 -1.48 12.52
N ALA A 59 -13.10 -2.16 11.38
CA ALA A 59 -14.23 -2.78 10.72
C ALA A 59 -14.94 -3.77 11.66
N GLU A 60 -16.26 -3.73 11.70
CA GLU A 60 -17.08 -4.65 12.49
C GLU A 60 -17.13 -6.03 11.83
N ASN A 61 -17.34 -7.07 12.64
CA ASN A 61 -17.55 -8.45 12.19
C ASN A 61 -16.40 -9.05 11.34
N VAL A 62 -15.20 -8.48 11.41
CA VAL A 62 -14.01 -9.06 10.78
C VAL A 62 -13.32 -10.01 11.76
N SER A 63 -13.31 -11.29 11.43
CA SER A 63 -12.51 -12.32 12.11
C SER A 63 -11.24 -12.65 11.33
N ILE A 64 -10.30 -13.38 11.96
CA ILE A 64 -9.10 -13.88 11.26
C ILE A 64 -9.49 -14.78 10.09
N SER A 65 -10.53 -15.60 10.21
CA SER A 65 -10.98 -16.50 9.13
C SER A 65 -11.50 -15.74 7.91
N ASN A 66 -12.05 -14.54 8.10
CA ASN A 66 -12.46 -13.70 6.97
C ASN A 66 -11.27 -13.18 6.15
N LEU A 67 -10.06 -13.18 6.71
CA LEU A 67 -8.86 -12.68 6.03
C LEU A 67 -8.48 -13.54 4.83
N GLU A 68 -8.67 -14.86 4.90
CA GLU A 68 -8.19 -15.81 3.88
C GLU A 68 -8.93 -15.65 2.55
N ASN A 69 -10.21 -15.28 2.62
CA ASN A 69 -11.10 -15.18 1.46
C ASN A 69 -11.29 -13.74 0.96
N ALA A 70 -10.71 -12.75 1.65
CA ALA A 70 -10.91 -11.35 1.32
C ALA A 70 -9.84 -10.83 0.34
N ARG A 71 -10.26 -9.96 -0.58
CA ARG A 71 -9.36 -9.10 -1.35
C ARG A 71 -8.86 -7.98 -0.45
N HIS A 72 -7.55 -7.90 -0.25
CA HIS A 72 -6.97 -6.90 0.65
C HIS A 72 -6.57 -5.64 -0.12
N VAL A 73 -7.11 -4.49 0.28
CA VAL A 73 -6.71 -3.16 -0.22
C VAL A 73 -5.96 -2.43 0.88
N VAL A 74 -4.75 -1.97 0.63
CA VAL A 74 -3.94 -1.25 1.62
C VAL A 74 -3.80 0.21 1.18
N GLY A 75 -4.19 1.12 2.06
CA GLY A 75 -4.20 2.54 1.78
C GLY A 75 -5.39 2.90 0.89
N TRP A 76 -6.19 3.84 1.36
CA TRP A 76 -7.21 4.50 0.56
C TRP A 76 -7.35 5.93 1.04
N CYS A 77 -7.43 6.83 0.08
CA CYS A 77 -7.71 8.24 0.33
C CYS A 77 -8.98 8.60 -0.46
N SER A 78 -9.87 9.39 0.14
CA SER A 78 -11.07 9.88 -0.54
C SER A 78 -10.74 10.83 -1.68
N GLU A 79 -9.62 11.52 -1.58
CA GLU A 79 -9.16 12.49 -2.56
C GLU A 79 -7.69 12.24 -2.88
N ALA A 80 -7.39 12.09 -4.17
CA ALA A 80 -6.02 11.98 -4.65
C ALA A 80 -5.77 13.13 -5.61
N ARG A 81 -4.76 13.95 -5.31
CA ARG A 81 -4.33 14.99 -6.24
C ARG A 81 -3.40 14.37 -7.26
N ASN A 82 -3.81 14.37 -8.53
CA ASN A 82 -2.95 13.96 -9.62
C ASN A 82 -2.05 15.13 -10.03
N SER A 83 -0.76 15.04 -9.71
CA SER A 83 0.26 16.01 -10.12
C SER A 83 1.12 15.48 -11.27
N ALA A 84 0.70 14.44 -12.00
CA ALA A 84 1.41 13.93 -13.17
C ALA A 84 1.32 14.94 -14.33
N GLY A 85 2.46 15.28 -14.94
CA GLY A 85 2.57 16.25 -16.03
C GLY A 85 2.48 17.72 -15.61
N ALA A 86 2.48 18.05 -14.31
CA ALA A 86 2.38 19.44 -13.86
C ALA A 86 3.62 20.27 -14.29
N SER A 87 3.40 21.48 -14.82
CA SER A 87 4.45 22.33 -15.38
C SER A 87 5.55 22.74 -14.38
N GLY A 88 5.25 22.68 -13.08
CA GLY A 88 6.19 23.02 -11.99
C GLY A 88 6.90 21.84 -11.33
N THR A 89 6.57 20.59 -11.67
CA THR A 89 7.19 19.43 -11.02
C THR A 89 8.52 19.06 -11.67
N LYS A 90 9.62 19.21 -10.94
CA LYS A 90 10.92 18.63 -11.30
C LYS A 90 10.87 17.12 -11.06
N TYR A 91 10.59 16.37 -12.12
CA TYR A 91 10.71 14.91 -12.11
C TYR A 91 12.19 14.51 -12.15
N THR A 92 12.83 14.38 -11.00
CA THR A 92 14.15 13.75 -10.87
C THR A 92 14.00 12.23 -11.00
N ILE A 93 13.44 11.76 -12.12
CA ILE A 93 13.26 10.34 -12.38
C ILE A 93 14.62 9.79 -12.81
N ALA A 94 15.32 9.16 -11.87
CA ALA A 94 16.49 8.36 -12.19
C ALA A 94 16.06 7.12 -12.99
N ARG A 95 16.94 6.59 -13.85
CA ARG A 95 16.72 5.27 -14.45
C ARG A 95 16.45 4.28 -13.32
N SER A 96 15.48 3.39 -13.53
CA SER A 96 15.09 2.33 -12.57
C SER A 96 16.23 1.38 -12.20
N ARG A 97 17.43 1.54 -12.81
CA ARG A 97 18.59 0.65 -12.74
C ARG A 97 18.27 -0.79 -13.11
N LEU A 98 17.10 -1.03 -13.72
CA LEU A 98 16.75 -2.31 -14.29
C LEU A 98 17.67 -2.59 -15.48
N ALA A 99 18.01 -3.87 -15.65
CA ALA A 99 18.71 -4.34 -16.83
C ALA A 99 17.94 -3.90 -18.08
N GLN A 100 18.69 -3.49 -19.11
CA GLN A 100 18.09 -3.11 -20.38
C GLN A 100 17.33 -4.32 -20.93
N CYS A 101 16.09 -4.08 -21.36
CA CYS A 101 15.25 -5.12 -21.95
C CYS A 101 15.99 -5.76 -23.13
N HIS A 102 16.17 -7.07 -23.10
CA HIS A 102 16.81 -7.81 -24.19
C HIS A 102 15.76 -8.19 -25.25
N ALA A 103 16.22 -8.44 -26.48
CA ALA A 103 15.35 -8.93 -27.55
C ALA A 103 14.59 -10.20 -27.09
N GLY A 104 13.29 -10.29 -27.37
CA GLY A 104 12.42 -11.39 -26.96
C GLY A 104 11.81 -11.28 -25.55
N CYS A 105 12.03 -10.17 -24.84
CA CYS A 105 11.31 -9.91 -23.59
C CYS A 105 9.88 -9.43 -23.86
N ALA A 106 8.92 -9.81 -23.01
CA ALA A 106 7.50 -9.43 -23.15
C ALA A 106 7.25 -7.90 -23.13
N LEU A 107 8.25 -7.10 -22.77
CA LEU A 107 8.22 -5.63 -22.74
C LEU A 107 8.97 -4.99 -23.91
N GLU A 108 9.35 -5.76 -24.93
CA GLU A 108 10.09 -5.27 -26.10
C GLU A 108 9.35 -4.14 -26.85
N GLU A 109 8.01 -4.19 -26.88
CA GLU A 109 7.16 -3.14 -27.49
C GLU A 109 6.88 -1.94 -26.56
N ALA A 110 7.24 -2.00 -25.28
CA ALA A 110 7.09 -0.87 -24.35
C ALA A 110 8.22 0.15 -24.56
N ARG A 111 8.48 0.55 -25.80
CA ARG A 111 9.45 1.58 -26.14
C ARG A 111 8.89 2.95 -25.76
N ASN A 112 9.39 3.45 -24.64
CA ASN A 112 9.50 4.88 -24.30
C ASN A 112 8.19 5.68 -24.40
N ILE A 113 7.43 5.73 -23.30
CA ILE A 113 6.57 6.89 -23.05
C ILE A 113 7.48 8.05 -22.61
N SER A 114 8.21 8.64 -23.56
CA SER A 114 8.80 9.97 -23.36
C SER A 114 7.69 10.98 -23.61
N GLY A 115 7.26 11.70 -22.58
CA GLY A 115 6.30 12.79 -22.71
C GLY A 115 6.81 13.82 -23.71
N GLU A 116 6.25 13.81 -24.91
CA GLU A 116 6.66 14.68 -26.01
C GLU A 116 6.07 16.07 -25.81
N ARG A 117 6.95 17.06 -25.72
CA ARG A 117 6.60 18.49 -25.70
C ARG A 117 6.04 18.86 -27.07
N ARG A 118 4.73 19.10 -27.17
CA ARG A 118 4.18 19.91 -28.26
C ARG A 118 4.17 21.36 -27.81
N ASN A 119 5.07 22.15 -28.40
CA ASN A 119 5.01 23.60 -28.32
C ASN A 119 3.84 24.06 -29.21
N VAL A 120 2.92 24.84 -28.65
CA VAL A 120 2.02 25.74 -29.38
C VAL A 120 2.43 27.14 -28.99
#